data_AF-A0A351TQV7-F1
#
_entry.id   AF-A0A351TQV7-F1
#
_cell.length_a   1.000
_cell.length_b   1.000
_cell.length_c   1.000
_cell.angle_alpha   90.00
_cell.angle_beta   90.00
_cell.angle_gamma   90.00
#
_symmetry.space_group_name_H-M   'P 1'
#
loop_
_entity.id
_entity.type
_entity.pdbx_description
1 polymer ?
#
loop_
_entity_poly.entity_id
_entity_poly.type
_entity_poly.pdbx_seq_one_letter_code
_entity_poly.pdbx_strand_id
1 'polypeptide(L)'
;MRKLNTGDVFKMARLLKNANMVGSVKNAFEKGKEEGADEMKVGIDFVCDVLCACSEEKTETQLYDLLSGICEKKPEEIRSQSLETTVQDIQRIFEENNVLNFFRSASRLSGKIHG
;
A
#
# COMPACT_ATOMS: atom_id res chain seq x y z
N MET A 1 2.69 -11.94 11.78
CA MET A 1 2.03 -11.35 10.59
C MET A 1 1.00 -12.34 10.10
N ARG A 2 -0.25 -11.90 10.00
CA ARG A 2 -1.36 -12.73 9.53
C ARG A 2 -1.66 -12.48 8.04
N LYS A 3 -2.44 -13.38 7.43
CA LYS A 3 -2.92 -13.16 6.07
C LYS A 3 -3.90 -12.00 5.98
N LEU A 4 -3.85 -11.28 4.85
CA LEU A 4 -4.84 -10.28 4.45
C LEU A 4 -6.20 -10.94 4.30
N ASN A 5 -7.21 -10.30 4.87
CA ASN A 5 -8.61 -10.65 4.68
C ASN A 5 -9.35 -9.51 3.97
N THR A 6 -10.61 -9.74 3.63
CA THR A 6 -11.47 -8.75 2.96
C THR A 6 -11.58 -7.43 3.76
N GLY A 7 -11.58 -7.51 5.09
CA GLY A 7 -11.62 -6.34 5.96
C GLY A 7 -10.39 -5.44 5.79
N ASP A 8 -9.20 -6.02 5.63
CA ASP A 8 -7.97 -5.28 5.38
C ASP A 8 -7.98 -4.60 4.02
N VAL A 9 -8.51 -5.27 2.99
CA VAL A 9 -8.68 -4.69 1.65
C VAL A 9 -9.59 -3.45 1.74
N PHE A 10 -10.65 -3.50 2.53
CA PHE A 10 -11.52 -2.34 2.75
C PHE A 10 -10.90 -1.26 3.64
N LYS A 11 -10.04 -1.62 4.59
CA LYS A 11 -9.23 -0.64 5.34
C LYS A 11 -8.25 0.07 4.40
N MET A 12 -7.51 -0.66 3.57
CA MET A 12 -6.64 -0.12 2.52
C MET A 12 -7.41 0.79 1.56
N ALA A 13 -8.56 0.35 1.04
CA ALA A 13 -9.36 1.15 0.12
C ALA A 13 -9.83 2.48 0.76
N ARG A 14 -10.24 2.45 2.03
CA ARG A 14 -10.60 3.65 2.78
C ARG A 14 -9.41 4.58 3.00
N LEU A 15 -8.26 4.03 3.39
CA LEU A 15 -7.02 4.78 3.55
C LEU A 15 -6.65 5.49 2.24
N LEU A 16 -6.53 4.75 1.14
CA LEU A 16 -6.18 5.31 -0.17
C LEU A 16 -7.17 6.38 -0.64
N LYS A 17 -8.48 6.19 -0.38
CA LYS A 17 -9.51 7.16 -0.72
C LYS A 17 -9.38 8.43 0.13
N ASN A 18 -9.25 8.30 1.44
CA ASN A 18 -9.17 9.44 2.36
C ASN A 18 -7.87 10.24 2.17
N ALA A 19 -6.79 9.54 1.86
CA ALA A 19 -5.47 10.08 1.56
C ALA A 19 -5.38 10.71 0.15
N ASN A 20 -6.44 10.61 -0.66
CA ASN A 20 -6.43 10.97 -2.09
C ASN A 20 -5.29 10.30 -2.90
N MET A 21 -4.87 9.11 -2.48
CA MET A 21 -3.69 8.41 -2.98
C MET A 21 -3.97 7.41 -4.10
N VAL A 22 -5.23 7.20 -4.48
CA VAL A 22 -5.60 6.25 -5.54
C VAL A 22 -4.88 6.59 -6.87
N GLY A 23 -4.77 7.89 -7.19
CA GLY A 23 -4.04 8.36 -8.38
C GLY A 23 -2.55 8.10 -8.27
N SER A 24 -1.93 8.46 -7.14
CA SER A 24 -0.51 8.24 -6.86
C SER A 24 -0.10 6.77 -6.99
N VAL A 25 -0.88 5.85 -6.41
CA VAL A 25 -0.62 4.40 -6.50
C VAL A 25 -0.70 3.91 -7.95
N LYS A 26 -1.71 4.35 -8.72
CA LYS A 26 -1.83 3.98 -10.14
C LYS A 26 -0.66 4.50 -10.95
N ASN A 27 -0.30 5.77 -10.77
CA ASN A 27 0.81 6.41 -11.46
C ASN A 27 2.15 5.73 -11.17
N ALA A 28 2.42 5.41 -9.90
CA ALA A 28 3.63 4.68 -9.52
C ALA A 28 3.68 3.29 -10.17
N PHE A 29 2.55 2.58 -10.23
CA PHE A 29 2.47 1.27 -10.88
C PHE A 29 2.62 1.33 -12.41
N GLU A 30 2.09 2.35 -13.06
CA GLU A 30 2.22 2.57 -14.50
C GLU A 30 3.66 2.94 -14.87
N LYS A 31 4.22 3.95 -14.21
CA LYS A 31 5.62 4.37 -14.43
C LYS A 31 6.61 3.24 -14.15
N GLY A 32 6.40 2.46 -13.10
CA GLY A 32 7.26 1.32 -12.77
C GLY A 32 7.24 0.18 -13.80
N LYS A 33 6.32 0.21 -14.77
CA LYS A 33 6.25 -0.79 -15.86
C LYS A 33 6.83 -0.30 -17.19
N GLU A 34 7.19 0.98 -17.29
CA GLU A 34 7.77 1.53 -18.51
C GLU A 34 9.18 0.95 -18.76
N GLU A 35 9.50 0.63 -20.01
CA GLU A 35 10.85 0.19 -20.37
C GLU A 35 11.85 1.34 -20.12
N GLY A 36 12.87 1.07 -19.30
CA GLY A 36 13.86 2.10 -18.91
C GLY A 36 13.42 3.00 -17.76
N ALA A 37 12.37 2.65 -17.02
CA ALA A 37 11.92 3.40 -15.86
C ALA A 37 13.04 3.58 -14.81
N ASP A 38 13.15 4.80 -14.28
CA ASP A 38 14.00 5.10 -13.13
C ASP A 38 13.26 4.68 -11.84
N GLU A 39 13.53 3.46 -11.39
CA GLU A 39 12.90 2.87 -10.19
C GLU A 39 13.11 3.74 -8.94
N MET A 40 14.28 4.38 -8.82
CA MET A 40 14.59 5.24 -7.68
C MET A 40 13.71 6.48 -7.69
N LYS A 41 13.56 7.14 -8.85
CA LYS A 41 12.70 8.30 -8.99
C LYS A 41 11.23 7.96 -8.72
N VAL A 42 10.73 6.86 -9.30
CA VAL A 42 9.35 6.40 -9.07
C VAL A 42 9.11 6.11 -7.59
N GLY A 43 10.06 5.48 -6.91
CA GLY A 43 10.00 5.21 -5.48
C GLY A 43 9.97 6.48 -4.62
N ILE A 44 10.85 7.45 -4.93
CA ILE A 44 10.90 8.74 -4.22
C ILE A 44 9.59 9.50 -4.39
N ASP A 45 9.08 9.64 -5.62
CA ASP A 45 7.82 10.32 -5.90
C ASP A 45 6.68 9.71 -5.07
N PHE A 46 6.59 8.37 -5.06
CA PHE A 46 5.55 7.66 -4.31
C PHE A 46 5.68 7.85 -2.79
N VAL A 47 6.89 7.79 -2.23
CA VAL A 47 7.12 8.02 -0.80
C VAL A 47 6.79 9.46 -0.40
N CYS A 48 7.14 10.45 -1.24
CA CYS A 48 6.75 11.84 -1.01
C CYS A 48 5.23 12.00 -0.96
N ASP A 49 4.49 11.37 -1.88
CA ASP A 49 3.03 11.38 -1.88
C ASP A 49 2.45 10.76 -0.59
N VAL A 50 3.02 9.64 -0.13
CA VAL A 50 2.62 9.00 1.15
C VAL A 50 2.86 9.94 2.33
N LEU A 51 4.04 10.57 2.40
CA LEU A 51 4.39 11.49 3.49
C LEU A 51 3.48 12.72 3.51
N CYS A 52 3.20 13.30 2.33
CA CYS A 52 2.24 14.39 2.21
C CYS A 52 0.84 13.96 2.66
N ALA A 53 0.38 12.78 2.27
CA ALA A 53 -0.92 12.28 2.70
C ALA A 53 -1.00 12.01 4.21
N CYS A 54 0.10 11.54 4.82
CA CYS A 54 0.19 11.29 6.26
C CYS A 54 0.45 12.56 7.09
N SER A 55 0.57 13.74 6.48
CA SER A 55 0.58 15.01 7.23
C SER A 55 -0.75 15.27 7.96
N GLU A 56 -1.81 14.60 7.53
CA GLU A 56 -3.11 14.55 8.22
C GLU A 56 -3.11 13.44 9.28
N GLU A 57 -3.25 13.78 10.58
CA GLU A 57 -3.23 12.82 11.70
C GLU A 57 -4.23 11.65 11.53
N LYS A 58 -5.37 11.92 10.89
CA LYS A 58 -6.37 10.90 10.61
C LYS A 58 -5.86 9.85 9.63
N THR A 59 -5.13 10.27 8.59
CA THR A 59 -4.54 9.37 7.59
C THR A 59 -3.41 8.58 8.21
N GLU A 60 -2.55 9.25 9.00
CA GLU A 60 -1.49 8.61 9.79
C GLU A 60 -2.07 7.51 10.70
N THR A 61 -3.11 7.82 11.46
CA THR A 61 -3.78 6.85 12.36
C THR A 61 -4.37 5.67 11.59
N GLN A 62 -4.96 5.91 10.41
CA GLN A 62 -5.50 4.84 9.56
C GLN A 62 -4.39 3.92 9.02
N LEU A 63 -3.22 4.47 8.70
CA LEU A 63 -2.07 3.67 8.32
C LEU A 63 -1.59 2.79 9.48
N TYR A 64 -1.53 3.33 10.70
CA TYR A 64 -1.16 2.56 11.88
C TYR A 64 -2.16 1.46 12.21
N ASP A 65 -3.47 1.73 12.14
CA ASP A 65 -4.52 0.70 12.34
C ASP A 65 -4.45 -0.41 11.28
N LEU A 66 -4.12 -0.06 10.03
CA LEU A 66 -3.95 -1.05 8.97
C LEU A 66 -2.73 -1.95 9.24
N LEU A 67 -1.57 -1.34 9.47
CA LEU A 67 -0.32 -2.07 9.66
C LEU A 67 -0.32 -2.87 10.97
N SER A 68 -0.82 -2.30 12.07
CA SER A 68 -0.97 -2.99 13.35
C SER A 68 -1.79 -4.27 13.20
N GLY A 69 -2.91 -4.19 12.49
CA GLY A 69 -3.78 -5.33 12.21
C GLY A 69 -3.09 -6.43 11.42
N ILE A 70 -2.30 -6.10 10.39
CA ILE A 70 -1.67 -7.10 9.50
C ILE A 70 -0.39 -7.67 10.12
N CYS A 71 0.46 -6.79 10.65
CA CYS A 71 1.72 -7.15 11.28
C CYS A 71 1.53 -7.82 12.65
N GLU A 72 0.32 -7.74 13.23
CA GLU A 72 -0.01 -8.24 14.58
C GLU A 72 0.80 -7.52 15.67
N LYS A 73 0.91 -6.19 15.49
CA LYS A 73 1.57 -5.25 16.42
C LYS A 73 0.53 -4.31 16.99
N LYS A 74 0.82 -3.63 18.11
CA LYS A 74 0.02 -2.48 18.57
C LYS A 74 0.27 -1.27 17.65
N PRO A 75 -0.70 -0.35 17.51
CA PRO A 75 -0.49 0.89 16.74
C PRO A 75 0.74 1.68 17.20
N GLU A 76 1.05 1.66 18.51
CA GLU A 76 2.16 2.46 19.05
C GLU A 76 3.52 1.86 18.73
N GLU A 77 3.57 0.54 18.53
CA GLU A 77 4.75 -0.16 18.04
C GLU A 77 4.98 0.20 16.56
N ILE A 78 3.93 0.32 15.75
CA ILE A 78 4.05 0.81 14.36
C ILE A 78 4.51 2.26 14.35
N ARG A 79 3.96 3.12 15.20
CA ARG A 79 4.30 4.55 15.24
C ARG A 79 5.77 4.79 15.61
N SER A 80 6.31 3.97 16.50
CA SER A 80 7.66 4.15 17.06
C SER A 80 8.74 3.32 16.35
N GLN A 81 8.37 2.44 15.41
CA GLN A 81 9.35 1.61 14.70
C GLN A 81 10.18 2.43 13.71
N SER A 82 11.34 1.89 13.34
CA SER A 82 12.20 2.54 12.34
C SER A 82 11.54 2.52 10.94
N LEU A 83 11.97 3.46 10.10
CA LEU A 83 11.58 3.46 8.68
C LEU A 83 11.96 2.14 8.00
N GLU A 84 13.15 1.61 8.30
CA GLU A 84 13.62 0.32 7.77
C GLU A 84 12.68 -0.83 8.14
N THR A 85 12.28 -0.92 9.41
CA THR A 85 11.31 -1.94 9.85
C THR A 85 9.96 -1.76 9.15
N THR A 86 9.51 -0.52 8.92
CA THR A 86 8.27 -0.25 8.18
C THR A 86 8.35 -0.73 6.73
N VAL A 87 9.47 -0.45 6.05
CA VAL A 87 9.68 -0.92 4.67
C VAL A 87 9.72 -2.44 4.61
N GLN A 88 10.44 -3.09 5.52
CA GLN A 88 10.50 -4.55 5.60
C GLN A 88 9.13 -5.17 5.87
N ASP A 89 8.34 -4.60 6.79
CA ASP A 89 6.97 -5.04 7.04
C ASP A 89 6.10 -4.92 5.79
N ILE A 90 6.15 -3.79 5.07
CA ILE A 90 5.39 -3.59 3.82
C ILE A 90 5.82 -4.62 2.76
N GLN A 91 7.11 -4.85 2.55
CA GLN A 91 7.62 -5.85 1.61
C GLN A 91 7.06 -7.24 1.95
N ARG A 92 7.15 -7.65 3.21
CA ARG A 92 6.60 -8.92 3.70
C ARG A 92 5.09 -9.02 3.52
N ILE A 93 4.34 -7.92 3.71
CA ILE A 93 2.90 -7.91 3.43
C ILE A 93 2.64 -8.26 1.97
N PHE A 94 3.38 -7.68 1.03
CA PHE A 94 3.21 -7.94 -0.40
C PHE A 94 3.58 -9.39 -0.78
N GLU A 95 4.70 -9.88 -0.27
CA GLU A 95 5.21 -11.23 -0.53
C GLU A 95 4.33 -12.31 0.09
N GLU A 96 4.08 -12.24 1.39
CA GLU A 96 3.36 -13.27 2.12
C GLU A 96 1.88 -13.33 1.71
N ASN A 97 1.26 -12.20 1.34
CA ASN A 97 -0.16 -12.16 0.97
C ASN A 97 -0.42 -12.28 -0.52
N ASN A 98 0.63 -12.46 -1.32
CA ASN A 98 0.53 -12.61 -2.77
C ASN A 98 -0.29 -11.47 -3.41
N VAL A 99 -0.09 -10.25 -2.92
CA VAL A 99 -0.87 -9.04 -3.27
C VAL A 99 -0.83 -8.79 -4.78
N LEU A 100 0.32 -9.04 -5.41
CA LEU A 100 0.48 -8.94 -6.86
C LEU A 100 -0.45 -9.91 -7.61
N ASN A 101 -0.58 -11.15 -7.15
CA ASN A 101 -1.49 -12.11 -7.78
C ASN A 101 -2.97 -11.76 -7.55
N PHE A 102 -3.30 -11.15 -6.42
CA PHE A 102 -4.63 -10.59 -6.19
C PHE A 102 -4.95 -9.50 -7.23
N PHE A 103 -4.07 -8.51 -7.40
CA PHE A 103 -4.27 -7.46 -8.42
C PHE A 103 -4.28 -8.01 -9.86
N ARG A 104 -3.45 -9.00 -10.18
CA ARG A 104 -3.48 -9.71 -11.48
C ARG A 104 -4.83 -10.42 -11.70
N SER A 105 -5.38 -11.05 -10.66
CA SER A 105 -6.68 -11.73 -10.74
C SER A 105 -7.82 -10.73 -10.94
N ALA A 106 -7.78 -9.58 -10.26
CA ALA A 106 -8.73 -8.49 -10.47
C ALA A 106 -8.66 -7.93 -11.91
N SER A 107 -7.45 -7.77 -12.47
CA SER A 107 -7.27 -7.33 -13.86
C SER A 107 -7.88 -8.33 -14.87
N ARG A 108 -7.67 -9.63 -14.67
CA ARG A 108 -8.31 -10.68 -15.51
C ARG A 108 -9.83 -10.67 -15.42
N LEU A 109 -10.38 -10.41 -14.24
CA LEU A 109 -11.82 -10.30 -14.04
C LEU A 109 -12.39 -9.10 -14.82
N SER A 110 -11.71 -7.94 -14.77
CA SER A 110 -12.10 -6.77 -15.58
C SER A 110 -12.09 -7.06 -17.07
N GLY A 111 -11.07 -7.77 -17.57
CA GLY A 111 -10.97 -8.14 -18.98
C GLY A 111 -12.07 -9.10 -19.47
N LYS A 112 -12.63 -9.93 -18.58
CA LYS A 112 -13.75 -10.83 -18.89
C LYS A 112 -15.12 -10.14 -18.85
N ILE A 113 -15.25 -9.04 -18.10
CA ILE A 113 -16.51 -8.27 -17.98
C ILE A 113 -16.68 -7.30 -19.15
N HIS A 114 -15.58 -6.86 -19.77
CA HIS A 114 -15.58 -5.95 -20.92
C HIS A 114 -15.36 -6.65 -22.27
N GLY A 115 -15.32 -8.00 -22.28
CA GLY A 115 -15.09 -8.83 -23.47
C GLY A 115 -16.34 -9.60 -23.89
#